data_AF-A0A0R3GWD6-F1
#
_entry.id   AF-A0A0R3GWD6-F1
#
_cell.length_a   1.000
_cell.length_b   1.000
_cell.length_c   1.000
_cell.angle_alpha   90.00
_cell.angle_beta   90.00
_cell.angle_gamma   90.00
#
_symmetry.space_group_name_H-M   'P 1'
#
loop_
_entity.id
_entity.type
_entity.pdbx_description
1 polymer ?
#
loop_
_entity_poly.entity_id
_entity_poly.type
_entity_poly.pdbx_seq_one_letter_code
_entity_poly.pdbx_strand_id
1 'polypeptide(L)'
;MVHSLVLEAFKGPRPTGLEACHANGDRTDNRLANLRWDTRSANQLDAVRLGEHALASRTHCKRGHVLAAPNLCNYGISKGVRACLACNKGRRYRSRSREHLDLQTASDLIYERIMTGQFEQGACK
;
A
#
# COMPACT_ATOMS: atom_id res chain seq x y z
N MET A 1 -1.21 -23.38 -14.49
CA MET A 1 -1.67 -22.25 -15.34
C MET A 1 -0.94 -22.29 -16.67
N VAL A 2 -1.58 -21.87 -17.76
CA VAL A 2 -1.03 -21.92 -19.13
C VAL A 2 0.33 -21.22 -19.24
N HIS A 3 0.50 -20.03 -18.64
CA HIS A 3 1.76 -19.31 -18.63
C HIS A 3 2.95 -20.10 -18.05
N SER A 4 2.72 -20.98 -17.06
CA SER A 4 3.80 -21.77 -16.45
C SER A 4 4.27 -22.83 -17.42
N LEU A 5 3.32 -23.49 -18.11
CA LEU A 5 3.62 -24.49 -19.13
C LEU A 5 4.37 -23.87 -20.32
N VAL A 6 3.98 -22.66 -20.74
CA VAL A 6 4.71 -21.92 -21.78
C VAL A 6 6.15 -21.63 -21.32
N LEU A 7 6.35 -21.11 -20.12
CA LEU A 7 7.70 -20.84 -19.61
C LEU A 7 8.53 -22.12 -19.44
N GLU A 8 7.93 -23.20 -18.94
CA GLU A 8 8.61 -24.49 -18.79
C GLU A 8 9.06 -25.07 -20.13
N ALA A 9 8.20 -25.00 -21.15
CA ALA A 9 8.49 -25.49 -22.49
C ALA A 9 9.61 -24.72 -23.21
N PHE A 10 9.69 -23.39 -23.03
CA PHE A 10 10.59 -22.53 -23.80
C PHE A 10 11.80 -21.98 -23.02
N LYS A 11 11.71 -21.83 -21.69
CA LYS A 11 12.79 -21.31 -20.83
C LYS A 11 13.28 -22.33 -19.80
N GLY A 12 12.67 -23.51 -19.75
CA GLY A 12 13.03 -24.56 -18.81
C GLY A 12 12.29 -24.47 -17.47
N PRO A 13 12.56 -25.42 -16.56
CA PRO A 13 11.78 -25.61 -15.35
C PRO A 13 11.78 -24.37 -14.47
N ARG A 14 10.69 -24.18 -13.74
CA ARG A 14 10.53 -23.10 -12.77
C ARG A 14 11.69 -23.09 -11.76
N PRO A 15 12.52 -22.04 -11.71
CA PRO A 15 13.55 -21.93 -10.69
C PRO A 15 12.94 -21.75 -9.30
N THR A 16 13.63 -22.26 -8.27
CA THR A 16 13.17 -22.19 -6.88
C THR A 16 12.94 -20.73 -6.45
N GLY A 17 11.79 -20.46 -5.84
CA GLY A 17 11.44 -19.14 -5.32
C GLY A 17 10.95 -18.13 -6.37
N LEU A 18 10.94 -18.48 -7.65
CA LEU A 18 10.40 -17.63 -8.71
C LEU A 18 8.96 -17.99 -9.05
N GLU A 19 8.26 -17.09 -9.73
CA GLU A 19 6.90 -17.24 -10.25
C GLU A 19 6.82 -16.70 -11.68
N ALA A 20 5.81 -17.15 -12.42
CA ALA A 20 5.57 -16.68 -13.77
C ALA A 20 4.91 -15.29 -13.74
N CYS A 21 5.60 -14.30 -14.29
CA CYS A 21 5.18 -12.90 -14.27
C CYS A 21 4.79 -12.44 -15.68
N HIS A 22 3.77 -11.57 -15.76
CA HIS A 22 3.32 -10.94 -17.01
C HIS A 22 3.80 -9.49 -17.02
N ALA A 23 4.61 -9.11 -18.00
CA ALA A 23 5.21 -7.77 -18.04
C ALA A 23 4.17 -6.63 -18.22
N ASN A 24 3.03 -6.95 -18.83
CA ASN A 24 1.91 -6.03 -19.06
C ASN A 24 0.78 -6.11 -18.02
N GLY A 25 0.86 -7.00 -17.03
CA GLY A 25 -0.20 -7.23 -16.04
C GLY A 25 -1.40 -8.07 -16.52
N ASP A 26 -1.52 -8.31 -17.83
CA ASP A 26 -2.60 -9.10 -18.41
C ASP A 26 -2.31 -10.61 -18.30
N ARG A 27 -3.09 -11.29 -17.46
CA ARG A 27 -2.98 -12.74 -17.22
C ARG A 27 -3.44 -13.60 -18.40
N THR A 28 -4.07 -13.01 -19.41
CA THR A 28 -4.54 -13.69 -20.61
C THR A 28 -3.51 -13.68 -21.74
N ASP A 29 -2.56 -12.72 -21.71
CA ASP A 29 -1.46 -12.62 -22.67
C ASP A 29 -0.32 -13.59 -22.33
N ASN A 30 -0.48 -14.83 -22.77
CA ASN A 30 0.46 -15.93 -22.53
C ASN A 30 1.60 -16.00 -23.58
N ARG A 31 1.84 -14.95 -24.36
CA ARG A 31 2.95 -14.93 -25.32
C ARG A 31 4.29 -14.99 -24.58
N LEU A 32 5.23 -15.81 -25.05
CA LEU A 32 6.54 -15.97 -24.40
C LEU A 32 7.28 -14.64 -24.16
N ALA A 33 7.12 -13.68 -25.08
CA ALA A 33 7.71 -12.33 -24.96
C ALA A 33 7.15 -11.52 -23.77
N ASN A 34 5.94 -11.82 -23.31
CA ASN A 34 5.31 -11.19 -22.15
C ASN A 34 5.60 -11.94 -20.82
N LEU A 35 6.16 -13.15 -20.90
CA LEU A 35 6.35 -14.04 -19.76
C LEU A 35 7.82 -14.11 -19.31
N ARG A 36 8.01 -14.11 -17.99
CA ARG A 36 9.32 -14.37 -17.37
C ARG A 36 9.18 -15.07 -16.03
N TRP A 37 10.22 -15.83 -15.65
CA TRP A 37 10.42 -16.22 -14.26
C TRP A 37 10.97 -15.03 -13.49
N ASP A 38 10.32 -14.65 -12.40
CA ASP A 38 10.80 -13.57 -11.55
C ASP A 38 10.34 -13.78 -10.10
N THR A 39 10.86 -12.97 -9.20
CA THR A 39 10.48 -12.98 -7.79
C THR A 39 9.07 -12.44 -7.60
N ARG A 40 8.40 -12.94 -6.56
CA ARG A 40 7.11 -12.40 -6.11
C ARG A 40 7.14 -10.90 -5.80
N SER A 41 8.29 -10.39 -5.35
CA SER A 41 8.49 -8.96 -5.13
C SER A 41 8.48 -8.17 -6.44
N ALA A 42 9.15 -8.66 -7.48
CA ALA A 42 9.20 -7.99 -8.78
C ALA A 42 7.82 -7.98 -9.45
N ASN A 43 7.06 -9.07 -9.36
CA ASN A 43 5.69 -9.12 -9.87
C ASN A 43 4.76 -8.10 -9.18
N GLN A 44 4.92 -7.92 -7.86
CA GLN A 44 4.19 -6.88 -7.12
C GLN A 44 4.60 -5.47 -7.54
N LEU A 45 5.89 -5.24 -7.80
CA LEU A 45 6.37 -3.95 -8.30
C LEU A 45 5.83 -3.65 -9.71
N ASP A 46 5.66 -4.65 -10.56
CA ASP A 46 4.98 -4.50 -11.85
C ASP A 46 3.53 -4.03 -11.65
N ALA A 47 2.78 -4.65 -10.74
CA ALA A 47 1.43 -4.20 -10.42
C ALA A 47 1.40 -2.75 -9.90
N VAL A 48 2.42 -2.31 -9.15
CA VAL A 48 2.53 -0.91 -8.71
C VAL A 48 2.80 0.01 -9.90
N ARG A 49 3.76 -0.36 -10.77
CA ARG A 49 4.12 0.40 -11.99
C ARG A 49 2.92 0.55 -12.94
N LEU A 50 2.12 -0.50 -13.07
CA LEU A 50 0.92 -0.53 -13.92
C LEU A 50 -0.30 0.14 -13.25
N GLY A 51 -0.18 0.57 -11.98
CA GLY A 51 -1.29 1.19 -11.24
C GLY A 51 -2.37 0.20 -10.75
N GLU A 52 -2.17 -1.09 -10.95
CA GLU A 52 -3.11 -2.15 -10.57
C GLU A 52 -2.98 -2.55 -9.09
N HIS A 53 -1.89 -2.17 -8.44
CA HIS A 53 -1.66 -2.54 -7.05
C HIS A 53 -2.59 -1.77 -6.10
N ALA A 54 -3.63 -2.47 -5.61
CA ALA A 54 -4.71 -1.91 -4.80
C ALA A 54 -4.26 -1.13 -3.55
N LEU A 55 -3.14 -1.48 -2.90
CA LEU A 55 -2.64 -0.71 -1.76
C LEU A 55 -1.89 0.55 -2.19
N ALA A 56 -1.25 0.53 -3.36
CA ALA A 56 -0.52 1.67 -3.90
C ALA A 56 -1.48 2.70 -4.51
N SER A 57 -2.61 2.26 -5.08
CA SER A 57 -3.64 3.17 -5.61
C SER A 57 -4.55 3.80 -4.55
N ARG A 58 -4.52 3.33 -3.29
CA ARG A 58 -5.34 3.90 -2.21
C ARG A 58 -5.04 5.38 -1.97
N THR A 59 -6.07 6.21 -2.02
CA THR A 59 -6.03 7.65 -1.73
C THR A 59 -6.52 7.98 -0.31
N HIS A 60 -7.36 7.12 0.27
CA HIS A 60 -7.94 7.30 1.59
C HIS A 60 -7.68 6.09 2.48
N CYS A 61 -7.61 6.32 3.78
CA CYS A 61 -7.58 5.25 4.76
C CYS A 61 -8.98 4.61 4.91
N LYS A 62 -9.07 3.49 5.65
CA LYS A 62 -10.36 2.78 5.88
C LYS A 62 -11.46 3.65 6.50
N ARG A 63 -11.11 4.80 7.08
CA ARG A 63 -12.01 5.76 7.76
C ARG A 63 -12.30 7.01 6.94
N GLY A 64 -11.83 7.07 5.69
CA GLY A 64 -12.08 8.21 4.80
C GLY A 64 -11.07 9.35 4.89
N HIS A 65 -10.01 9.26 5.69
CA HIS A 65 -8.96 10.31 5.72
C HIS A 65 -8.00 10.20 4.55
N VAL A 66 -7.69 11.32 3.90
CA VAL A 66 -6.73 11.42 2.79
C VAL A 66 -5.33 10.95 3.25
N LEU A 67 -4.70 10.06 2.47
CA LEU A 67 -3.34 9.56 2.67
C LEU A 67 -2.31 10.39 1.88
N ALA A 68 -2.28 11.68 2.18
CA ALA A 68 -1.31 12.65 1.66
C ALA A 68 -0.85 13.56 2.81
N ALA A 69 0.26 14.29 2.61
CA ALA A 69 0.68 15.32 3.57
C ALA A 69 -0.45 16.35 3.77
N PRO A 70 -0.67 16.86 5.00
CA PRO A 70 0.09 16.61 6.23
C PRO A 70 -0.32 15.35 7.02
N ASN A 71 -1.29 14.56 6.54
CA ASN A 71 -1.87 13.42 7.25
C ASN A 71 -1.11 12.07 7.08
N LEU A 72 0.14 12.09 6.62
CA LEU A 72 1.00 10.90 6.54
C LEU A 72 1.87 10.76 7.78
N CYS A 73 1.88 9.60 8.44
CA CYS A 73 2.78 9.35 9.56
C CYS A 73 4.26 9.35 9.13
N ASN A 74 5.14 10.08 9.84
CA ASN A 74 6.59 10.06 9.59
C ASN A 74 7.22 8.66 9.68
N TYR A 75 6.85 7.84 10.67
CA TYR A 75 7.33 6.46 10.77
C TYR A 75 6.85 5.57 9.61
N GLY A 76 5.71 5.91 9.00
CA GLY A 76 5.19 5.20 7.86
C GLY A 76 6.03 5.52 6.63
N ILE A 77 6.28 6.81 6.40
CA ILE A 77 7.12 7.29 5.31
C ILE A 77 8.52 6.65 5.37
N SER A 78 9.15 6.58 6.55
CA SER A 78 10.48 5.94 6.71
C SER A 78 10.50 4.43 6.45
N LYS A 79 9.33 3.78 6.43
CA LYS A 79 9.16 2.36 6.07
C LYS A 79 8.55 2.17 4.68
N GLY A 80 8.41 3.24 3.88
CA GLY A 80 7.80 3.18 2.56
C GLY A 80 6.29 2.91 2.57
N VAL A 81 5.59 3.18 3.68
CA VAL A 81 4.15 2.95 3.82
C VAL A 81 3.38 4.24 4.09
N ARG A 82 2.24 4.42 3.43
CA ARG A 82 1.33 5.54 3.68
C ARG A 82 0.37 5.19 4.80
N ALA A 83 0.71 5.59 6.02
CA ALA A 83 -0.12 5.41 7.20
C ALA A 83 -0.83 6.72 7.59
N CYS A 84 -2.10 6.63 7.98
CA CYS A 84 -2.92 7.77 8.39
C CYS A 84 -2.51 8.28 9.78
N LEU A 85 -2.02 9.52 9.83
CA LEU A 85 -1.62 10.20 11.06
C LEU A 85 -2.80 10.43 12.00
N ALA A 86 -3.94 10.86 11.48
CA ALA A 86 -5.17 11.06 12.23
C ALA A 86 -5.62 9.77 12.94
N CYS A 87 -5.63 8.63 12.25
CA CYS A 87 -5.96 7.33 12.85
C CYS A 87 -4.96 6.90 13.93
N ASN A 88 -3.66 7.17 13.75
CA ASN A 88 -2.64 6.85 14.73
C ASN A 88 -2.83 7.65 16.02
N LYS A 89 -3.05 8.97 15.88
CA LYS A 89 -3.24 9.89 16.99
C LYS A 89 -4.61 9.76 17.64
N GLY A 90 -5.66 9.52 16.86
CA GLY A 90 -7.04 9.29 17.33
C GLY A 90 -7.14 8.13 18.32
N ARG A 91 -6.37 7.05 18.12
CA ARG A 91 -6.28 5.95 19.11
C ARG A 91 -5.77 6.42 20.48
N ARG A 92 -4.76 7.29 20.48
CA ARG A 92 -4.17 7.85 21.71
C ARG A 92 -5.06 8.93 22.33
N TYR A 93 -5.73 9.73 21.50
CA TYR A 93 -6.70 10.73 21.94
C TYR A 93 -7.86 10.05 22.66
N ARG A 94 -8.46 9.02 22.03
CA ARG A 94 -9.52 8.21 22.63
C ARG A 94 -9.14 7.63 23.99
N SER A 95 -7.93 7.09 24.14
CA SER A 95 -7.50 6.51 25.43
C SER A 95 -7.30 7.54 26.55
N ARG A 96 -7.16 8.82 26.22
CA ARG A 96 -6.93 9.92 27.16
C ARG A 96 -8.16 10.80 27.38
N SER A 97 -9.14 10.71 26.48
CA SER A 97 -10.39 11.45 26.60
C SER A 97 -11.18 10.96 27.80
N ARG A 98 -11.78 11.89 28.53
CA ARG A 98 -12.75 11.57 29.60
C ARG A 98 -14.08 11.09 29.03
N GLU A 99 -14.33 11.41 27.77
CA GLU A 99 -15.51 10.98 27.01
C GLU A 99 -15.22 9.69 26.23
N HIS A 100 -16.18 8.77 26.22
CA HIS A 100 -16.07 7.50 25.50
C HIS A 100 -16.36 7.70 24.00
N LEU A 101 -15.38 8.28 23.29
CA LEU A 101 -15.46 8.44 21.85
C LEU A 101 -15.14 7.11 21.15
N ASP A 102 -15.86 6.80 20.08
CA ASP A 102 -15.44 5.73 19.18
C ASP A 102 -14.18 6.14 18.39
N LEU A 103 -13.54 5.19 17.70
CA LEU A 103 -12.30 5.47 16.99
C LEU A 103 -12.49 6.28 15.71
N GLN A 104 -13.64 6.20 15.05
CA GLN A 104 -13.96 7.03 13.88
C GLN A 104 -14.00 8.50 14.33
N THR A 105 -14.86 8.82 15.28
CA THR A 105 -15.03 10.18 15.84
C THR A 105 -13.71 10.75 16.36
N ALA A 106 -12.95 9.97 17.15
CA ALA A 106 -11.65 10.41 17.64
C ALA A 106 -10.60 10.63 16.52
N SER A 107 -10.70 9.90 15.41
CA SER A 107 -9.79 10.10 14.27
C SER A 107 -10.20 11.30 13.43
N ASP A 108 -11.50 11.53 13.24
CA ASP A 108 -12.04 12.67 12.48
C ASP A 108 -11.66 14.00 13.14
N LEU A 109 -11.83 14.12 14.46
CA LEU A 109 -11.41 15.29 15.22
C LEU A 109 -9.91 15.60 15.07
N ILE A 110 -9.06 14.57 15.07
CA ILE A 110 -7.62 14.77 14.87
C ILE A 110 -7.30 15.08 13.40
N TYR A 111 -8.04 14.50 12.46
CA TYR A 111 -7.89 14.80 11.04
C TYR A 111 -8.18 16.27 10.77
N GLU A 112 -9.27 16.82 11.29
CA GLU A 112 -9.57 18.25 11.18
C GLU A 112 -8.45 19.12 11.77
N ARG A 113 -7.92 18.76 12.94
CA ARG A 113 -6.81 19.49 13.56
C ARG A 113 -5.53 19.45 12.72
N ILE A 114 -5.23 18.33 12.07
CA ILE A 114 -4.10 18.20 11.14
C ILE A 114 -4.31 19.07 9.91
N MET A 115 -5.49 19.00 9.29
CA MET A 115 -5.79 19.72 8.05
C MET A 115 -5.90 21.24 8.26
N THR A 116 -6.29 21.68 9.46
CA THR A 116 -6.33 23.10 9.86
C THR A 116 -5.01 23.64 10.41
N GLY A 117 -3.96 22.81 10.49
CA GLY A 117 -2.65 23.22 11.02
C GLY A 117 -2.59 23.37 12.55
N GLN A 118 -3.66 23.04 13.27
CA GLN A 118 -3.69 23.03 14.75
C GLN A 118 -2.89 21.88 15.37
N PHE A 119 -2.44 20.93 14.55
CA PHE A 119 -1.56 19.85 14.94
C PHE A 119 -0.53 19.58 13.84
N GLU A 120 0.74 19.60 14.23
CA GLU A 120 1.85 19.14 13.40
C GLU A 120 2.59 18.01 14.09
N GLN A 121 2.99 17.00 13.32
CA GLN A 121 3.89 15.96 13.84
C GLN A 121 5.33 16.47 13.83
N GLY A 122 6.07 16.23 14.92
CA GLY A 122 7.51 16.52 14.95
C GLY A 122 8.28 15.76 13.88
N ALA A 123 9.36 16.36 13.38
CA ALA A 123 10.24 15.76 12.38
C ALA A 123 10.74 14.37 12.82
N CYS A 124 10.91 13.47 11.85
CA CYS A 124 11.60 12.21 12.09
C CYS A 124 13.06 12.53 12.46
N LYS A 125 13.52 12.09 13.62
CA LYS A 125 14.96 12.09 13.96
C LYS A 125 15.69 11.02 13.17
#